data_AF-A0A158P8Z3-F1
#
_entry.id   AF-A0A158P8Z3-F1
#
_cell.length_a   1.000
_cell.length_b   1.000
_cell.length_c   1.000
_cell.angle_alpha   90.00
_cell.angle_beta   90.00
_cell.angle_gamma   90.00
#
_symmetry.space_group_name_H-M   'P 1'
#
loop_
_entity.id
_entity.type
_entity.pdbx_description
1 polymer ?
#
loop_
_entity_poly.entity_id
_entity_poly.type
_entity_poly.pdbx_seq_one_letter_code
_entity_poly.pdbx_strand_id
1 'polypeptide(L)'
;MDLVYVLAFIISTEAVVFDNQGYVIFCPCMEIENDALVLFHSVFIGRFGNQVDQLLGVMHFTRTLNRTLVLPNFIEYPFPNTAVRPFESVFQVSGIKSYLKVVRMLDFTRDIMDILWPKENRTALCWSPHTSIYDANAPVGCHAKEGNPFGLYWDAIGISFTKDAYFGDLGYDLTLEDSRAAWNERFSLSDFPVLAFASPPAPFPSRPFTWELQRYLKWNSRIAEKTDEFIREELLSPFVAIHLRNDNDWCDTEEDYSGVLTKEMCLPSKATIVEQVLEMVRTIGARSVFVASDKDHMIEDLNEALKGYKVKAYRLNPDDPLLSLAVLAKADHFIGNCVSTFSHLAKRERDTKKPPKPTSYFGIRRRSKRIEL
;
A
#
# COMPACT_ATOMS: atom_id res chain seq x y z
N MET A 1 50.96 50.60 9.75
CA MET A 1 49.55 51.01 9.61
C MET A 1 48.84 49.83 8.99
N ASP A 2 48.41 48.90 9.84
CA ASP A 2 47.85 47.64 9.40
C ASP A 2 46.37 47.74 9.08
N LEU A 3 46.04 47.00 8.03
CA LEU A 3 44.80 46.89 7.28
C LEU A 3 43.76 46.10 8.09
N VAL A 4 42.51 46.56 8.15
CA VAL A 4 41.37 45.67 8.48
C VAL A 4 40.22 45.96 7.51
N TYR A 5 40.10 45.11 6.50
CA TYR A 5 38.88 44.97 5.70
C TYR A 5 37.91 44.05 6.47
N VAL A 6 36.78 44.59 6.90
CA VAL A 6 35.67 43.78 7.44
C VAL A 6 34.79 43.34 6.28
N LEU A 7 34.92 42.09 5.84
CA LEU A 7 33.97 41.45 4.95
C LEU A 7 32.74 41.04 5.78
N ALA A 8 31.60 41.70 5.55
CA ALA A 8 30.32 41.27 6.06
C ALA A 8 29.80 40.12 5.19
N PHE A 9 29.83 38.89 5.72
CA PHE A 9 29.13 37.75 5.13
C PHE A 9 27.63 37.89 5.40
N ILE A 10 26.86 38.18 4.35
CA ILE A 10 25.40 38.07 4.40
C ILE A 10 25.07 36.58 4.34
N ILE A 11 24.71 36.01 5.49
CA ILE A 11 24.13 34.67 5.56
C ILE A 11 22.68 34.81 5.11
N SER A 12 22.38 34.44 3.86
CA SER A 12 21.01 34.25 3.41
C SER A 12 20.46 32.98 4.04
N THR A 13 19.79 33.11 5.19
CA THR A 13 18.95 32.03 5.72
C THR A 13 17.70 31.96 4.85
N GLU A 14 17.63 30.99 3.94
CA GLU A 14 16.33 30.61 3.37
C GLU A 14 15.45 30.15 4.53
N ALA A 15 14.45 30.95 4.89
CA ALA A 15 13.48 30.57 5.89
C ALA A 15 12.76 29.31 5.39
N VAL A 16 12.82 28.22 6.17
CA VAL A 16 12.02 27.02 5.90
C VAL A 16 10.55 27.43 5.94
N VAL A 17 9.89 27.44 4.78
CA VAL A 17 8.47 27.78 4.69
C VAL A 17 7.65 26.58 5.14
N PHE A 18 7.20 26.60 6.39
CA PHE A 18 6.33 25.57 6.94
C PHE A 18 4.90 25.68 6.36
N ASP A 19 4.24 24.54 6.13
CA ASP A 19 2.79 24.54 5.90
C ASP A 19 2.07 24.91 7.20
N ASN A 20 1.35 26.04 7.17
CA ASN A 20 0.58 26.52 8.30
C ASN A 20 -0.69 25.69 8.57
N GLN A 21 -0.98 24.69 7.72
CA GLN A 21 -2.09 23.75 7.90
C GLN A 21 -1.68 22.46 8.64
N GLY A 22 -0.44 22.36 9.14
CA GLY A 22 0.02 21.19 9.90
C GLY A 22 0.19 19.93 9.06
N TYR A 23 0.56 18.85 9.73
CA TYR A 23 1.03 17.61 9.09
C TYR A 23 0.29 16.38 9.59
N VAL A 24 0.21 15.36 8.74
CA VAL A 24 -0.21 14.00 9.09
C VAL A 24 0.98 13.08 8.81
N ILE A 25 1.40 12.33 9.83
CA ILE A 25 2.41 11.27 9.72
C ILE A 25 1.82 9.99 10.29
N PHE A 26 2.12 8.85 9.70
CA PHE A 26 1.61 7.57 10.17
C PHE A 26 2.63 6.46 9.92
N CYS A 27 2.54 5.38 10.70
CA CYS A 27 3.13 4.12 10.29
C CYS A 27 2.14 3.36 9.41
N PRO A 28 2.56 2.79 8.26
CA PRO A 28 1.76 1.78 7.56
C PRO A 28 1.79 0.42 8.29
N CYS A 29 1.65 0.47 9.61
CA CYS A 29 1.54 -0.65 10.53
C CYS A 29 0.05 -0.96 10.70
N MET A 30 -0.40 -2.17 10.40
CA MET A 30 -1.80 -2.53 10.59
C MET A 30 -1.99 -3.11 11.99
N GLU A 31 -2.76 -2.42 12.82
CA GLU A 31 -3.20 -2.86 14.14
C GLU A 31 -4.56 -3.56 14.02
N ILE A 32 -4.74 -4.65 14.76
CA ILE A 32 -6.03 -5.36 14.84
C ILE A 32 -6.80 -4.75 16.01
N GLU A 33 -7.91 -4.08 15.73
CA GLU A 33 -8.84 -3.68 16.79
C GLU A 33 -9.46 -4.93 17.43
N ASN A 34 -9.39 -5.03 18.76
CA ASN A 34 -9.78 -6.22 19.55
C ASN A 34 -11.26 -6.64 19.46
N ASP A 35 -12.12 -5.88 18.76
CA ASP A 35 -13.54 -6.24 18.55
C ASP A 35 -13.84 -6.79 17.14
N ALA A 36 -12.85 -6.81 16.24
CA ALA A 36 -12.95 -7.57 15.01
C ALA A 36 -12.39 -8.97 15.27
N LEU A 37 -13.28 -9.88 15.67
CA LEU A 37 -13.05 -11.32 15.60
C LEU A 37 -12.93 -11.74 14.12
N VAL A 38 -11.84 -11.32 13.48
CA VAL A 38 -11.41 -11.81 12.18
C VAL A 38 -10.03 -12.37 12.40
N LEU A 39 -10.00 -13.68 12.58
CA LEU A 39 -8.84 -14.56 12.61
C LEU A 39 -8.12 -14.55 11.24
N PHE A 40 -7.75 -13.38 10.71
CA PHE A 40 -6.66 -13.29 9.75
C PHE A 40 -5.38 -13.54 10.53
N HIS A 41 -4.96 -14.80 10.57
CA HIS A 41 -3.69 -15.23 11.14
C HIS A 41 -2.59 -14.19 10.87
N SER A 42 -1.92 -13.81 11.97
CA SER A 42 -0.95 -12.73 12.17
C SER A 42 0.34 -12.79 11.33
N VAL A 43 0.32 -13.43 10.15
CA VAL A 43 1.47 -13.63 9.26
C VAL A 43 1.40 -12.74 8.00
N PHE A 44 0.29 -12.05 7.79
CA PHE A 44 0.00 -11.26 6.56
C PHE A 44 -0.36 -9.81 6.77
N ILE A 45 -0.54 -9.43 8.02
CA ILE A 45 -0.99 -8.10 8.40
C ILE A 45 0.12 -7.12 8.01
N GLY A 46 -0.22 -6.15 7.15
CA GLY A 46 0.68 -5.06 6.79
C GLY A 46 1.76 -5.38 5.74
N ARG A 47 1.59 -6.38 4.85
CA ARG A 47 2.46 -6.49 3.65
C ARG A 47 2.11 -5.39 2.62
N PHE A 48 2.97 -5.20 1.61
CA PHE A 48 2.90 -4.04 0.69
C PHE A 48 1.50 -3.74 0.11
N GLY A 49 0.74 -4.77 -0.27
CA GLY A 49 -0.63 -4.61 -0.76
C GLY A 49 -1.57 -3.93 0.26
N ASN A 50 -1.50 -4.31 1.53
CA ASN A 50 -2.30 -3.69 2.61
C ASN A 50 -1.86 -2.25 2.88
N GLN A 51 -0.54 -2.01 2.91
CA GLN A 51 0.01 -0.67 3.14
C GLN A 51 -0.46 0.33 2.08
N VAL A 52 -0.43 -0.07 0.80
CA VAL A 52 -0.92 0.77 -0.30
C VAL A 52 -2.44 0.93 -0.24
N ASP A 53 -3.18 -0.12 0.14
CA ASP A 53 -4.64 -0.06 0.27
C ASP A 53 -5.09 0.96 1.33
N GLN A 54 -4.47 0.94 2.51
CA GLN A 54 -4.72 1.92 3.57
C GLN A 54 -4.20 3.31 3.21
N LEU A 55 -3.07 3.43 2.50
CA LEU A 55 -2.55 4.72 2.03
C LEU A 55 -3.59 5.48 1.20
N LEU A 56 -4.43 4.80 0.39
CA LEU A 56 -5.50 5.48 -0.36
C LEU A 56 -6.51 6.14 0.57
N GLY A 57 -6.87 5.48 1.68
CA GLY A 57 -7.71 6.08 2.73
C GLY A 57 -7.02 7.25 3.42
N VAL A 58 -5.74 7.11 3.78
CA VAL A 58 -4.97 8.19 4.41
C VAL A 58 -4.81 9.41 3.49
N MET A 59 -4.65 9.20 2.18
CA MET A 59 -4.62 10.26 1.18
C MET A 59 -5.94 11.03 1.17
N HIS A 60 -7.08 10.34 1.22
CA HIS A 60 -8.38 10.98 1.32
C HIS A 60 -8.53 11.74 2.65
N PHE A 61 -8.26 11.07 3.78
CA PHE A 61 -8.33 11.64 5.12
C PHE A 61 -7.52 12.94 5.23
N THR A 62 -6.25 12.91 4.82
CA THR A 62 -5.33 14.04 4.92
C THR A 62 -5.75 15.21 4.05
N ARG A 63 -6.22 14.93 2.82
CA ARG A 63 -6.74 15.96 1.92
C ARG A 63 -8.02 16.60 2.49
N THR A 64 -8.91 15.81 3.09
CA THR A 64 -10.16 16.32 3.69
C THR A 64 -9.88 17.21 4.91
N LEU A 65 -8.88 16.87 5.74
CA LEU A 65 -8.44 17.74 6.84
C LEU A 65 -7.61 18.96 6.38
N ASN A 66 -7.26 19.06 5.09
CA ASN A 66 -6.41 20.11 4.53
C ASN A 66 -4.99 20.17 5.14
N ARG A 67 -4.47 19.05 5.65
CA ARG A 67 -3.11 18.95 6.21
C ARG A 67 -2.12 18.46 5.15
N THR A 68 -0.82 18.65 5.39
CA THR A 68 0.24 18.07 4.55
C THR A 68 0.54 16.63 4.96
N LEU A 69 0.52 15.69 4.02
CA LEU A 69 0.90 14.30 4.27
C LEU A 69 2.42 14.15 4.28
N VAL A 70 2.99 13.67 5.37
CA VAL A 70 4.35 13.12 5.40
C VAL A 70 4.30 11.76 4.74
N LEU A 71 4.99 11.62 3.60
CA LEU A 71 4.98 10.38 2.82
C LEU A 71 5.56 9.23 3.65
N PRO A 72 4.85 8.09 3.77
CA PRO A 72 5.27 7.02 4.66
C PRO A 72 6.50 6.29 4.10
N ASN A 73 7.28 5.68 4.99
CA ASN A 73 8.18 4.62 4.55
C ASN A 73 7.39 3.32 4.44
N PHE A 74 7.50 2.57 3.35
CA PHE A 74 6.94 1.23 3.25
C PHE A 74 7.75 0.25 4.08
N ILE A 75 7.09 -0.83 4.53
CA ILE A 75 7.69 -1.87 5.35
C ILE A 75 7.82 -3.14 4.50
N GLU A 76 9.04 -3.66 4.40
CA GLU A 76 9.34 -4.95 3.78
C GLU A 76 9.77 -5.93 4.87
N TYR A 77 9.43 -7.21 4.70
CA TYR A 77 9.80 -8.28 5.64
C TYR A 77 10.73 -9.30 4.97
N PRO A 78 11.92 -8.90 4.47
CA PRO A 78 12.88 -9.87 3.93
C PRO A 78 13.42 -10.72 5.08
N PHE A 79 13.03 -11.99 5.16
CA PHE A 79 13.51 -12.89 6.21
C PHE A 79 15.05 -12.87 6.31
N PRO A 80 15.64 -12.67 7.51
CA PRO A 80 15.02 -12.60 8.84
C PRO A 80 14.72 -11.19 9.37
N ASN A 81 14.87 -10.13 8.57
CA ASN A 81 14.82 -8.74 9.02
C ASN A 81 13.56 -8.00 8.54
N THR A 82 13.20 -6.91 9.24
CA THR A 82 12.24 -5.91 8.76
C THR A 82 13.03 -4.73 8.19
N ALA A 83 12.66 -4.26 7.00
CA ALA A 83 13.28 -3.13 6.33
C ALA A 83 12.26 -2.02 6.10
N VAL A 84 12.67 -0.76 6.29
CA VAL A 84 11.88 0.41 5.91
C VAL A 84 12.41 1.00 4.59
N ARG A 85 11.48 1.34 3.69
CA ARG A 85 11.77 1.85 2.35
C ARG A 85 11.11 3.21 2.14
N PRO A 86 11.84 4.26 1.77
CA PRO A 86 11.22 5.55 1.47
C PRO A 86 10.15 5.45 0.38
N PHE A 87 9.12 6.28 0.46
CA PHE A 87 8.08 6.35 -0.57
C PHE A 87 8.67 6.51 -1.99
N GLU A 88 9.67 7.38 -2.14
CA GLU A 88 10.33 7.68 -3.41
C GLU A 88 11.15 6.52 -3.99
N SER A 89 11.48 5.50 -3.19
CA SER A 89 12.11 4.29 -3.72
C SER A 89 11.14 3.40 -4.48
N VAL A 90 9.82 3.68 -4.38
CA VAL A 90 8.75 2.92 -5.03
C VAL A 90 7.95 3.80 -6.00
N PHE A 91 7.51 4.96 -5.55
CA PHE A 91 6.61 5.85 -6.29
C PHE A 91 7.21 7.24 -6.53
N GLN A 92 6.72 7.93 -7.54
CA GLN A 92 7.09 9.32 -7.84
C GLN A 92 6.37 10.27 -6.89
N VAL A 93 7.14 11.11 -6.17
CA VAL A 93 6.58 12.16 -5.30
C VAL A 93 5.69 13.13 -6.08
N SER A 94 6.04 13.45 -7.34
CA SER A 94 5.25 14.33 -8.21
C SER A 94 3.86 13.78 -8.51
N GLY A 95 3.69 12.46 -8.56
CA GLY A 95 2.40 11.81 -8.80
C GLY A 95 1.41 12.13 -7.68
N ILE A 96 1.77 11.80 -6.45
CA ILE A 96 0.92 12.02 -5.27
C ILE A 96 0.76 13.51 -4.94
N LYS A 97 1.81 14.32 -5.15
CA LYS A 97 1.76 15.79 -4.97
C LYS A 97 0.71 16.48 -5.85
N SER A 98 0.33 15.89 -6.98
CA SER A 98 -0.75 16.43 -7.82
C SER A 98 -2.16 16.28 -7.22
N TYR A 99 -2.31 15.44 -6.18
CA TYR A 99 -3.57 15.24 -5.47
C TYR A 99 -3.61 15.94 -4.12
N LEU A 100 -2.56 15.89 -3.31
CA LEU A 100 -2.54 16.54 -2.00
C LEU A 100 -1.19 17.15 -1.71
N LYS A 101 -1.14 18.04 -0.72
CA LYS A 101 0.14 18.56 -0.22
C LYS A 101 0.90 17.42 0.45
N VAL A 102 2.16 17.25 0.07
CA VAL A 102 3.03 16.19 0.59
C VAL A 102 4.41 16.73 0.89
N VAL A 103 5.09 16.07 1.84
CA VAL A 103 6.51 16.25 2.13
C VAL A 103 7.17 14.87 2.25
N ARG A 104 8.42 14.75 1.82
CA ARG A 104 9.17 13.49 1.98
C ARG A 104 9.46 13.26 3.46
N MET A 105 9.49 12.01 3.90
CA MET A 105 9.85 11.64 5.27
C MET A 105 11.20 12.27 5.67
N LEU A 106 12.21 12.20 4.78
CA LEU A 106 13.53 12.77 5.03
C LEU A 106 13.52 14.29 5.21
N ASP A 107 12.74 15.02 4.42
CA ASP A 107 12.66 16.48 4.55
C ASP A 107 11.89 16.87 5.82
N PHE A 108 10.84 16.09 6.17
CA PHE A 108 10.10 16.30 7.40
C PHE A 108 10.99 16.11 8.63
N THR A 109 11.72 15.00 8.72
CA THR A 109 12.57 14.70 9.88
C THR A 109 13.76 15.64 10.00
N ARG A 110 14.34 16.08 8.87
CA ARG A 110 15.50 16.99 8.86
C ARG A 110 15.12 18.45 9.14
N ASP A 111 14.09 18.96 8.47
CA ASP A 111 13.86 20.41 8.37
C ASP A 111 12.64 20.90 9.17
N ILE A 112 11.70 20.01 9.54
CA ILE A 112 10.38 20.40 10.08
C ILE A 112 10.16 19.86 11.48
N MET A 113 10.50 18.60 11.71
CA MET A 113 10.10 17.81 12.88
C MET A 113 10.48 18.47 14.20
N ASP A 114 11.75 18.80 14.41
CA ASP A 114 12.21 19.34 15.70
C ASP A 114 11.79 20.80 15.94
N ILE A 115 11.38 21.52 14.90
CA ILE A 115 10.92 22.93 15.01
C ILE A 115 9.44 23.00 15.39
N LEU A 116 8.59 22.22 14.70
CA LEU A 116 7.14 22.23 14.94
C LEU A 116 6.67 21.19 15.97
N TRP A 117 7.44 20.12 16.15
CA TRP A 117 7.04 18.95 16.94
C TRP A 117 8.22 18.41 17.77
N PRO A 118 8.68 19.20 18.76
CA PRO A 118 9.83 18.89 19.58
C PRO A 118 9.58 17.62 20.42
N LYS A 119 10.67 16.95 20.81
CA LYS A 119 10.66 15.60 21.43
C LYS A 119 9.72 15.49 22.62
N GLU A 120 9.60 16.55 23.40
CA GLU A 120 8.82 16.63 24.63
C GLU A 120 7.31 16.64 24.38
N ASN A 121 6.89 17.04 23.18
CA ASN A 121 5.49 17.20 22.78
C ASN A 121 5.02 16.17 21.73
N ARG A 122 5.82 15.13 21.47
CA ARG A 122 5.47 14.12 20.48
C ARG A 122 4.32 13.25 20.98
N THR A 123 3.14 13.46 20.40
CA THR A 123 1.89 12.80 20.80
C THR A 123 1.53 11.72 19.79
N ALA A 124 1.34 10.48 20.24
CA ALA A 124 0.81 9.39 19.42
C ALA A 124 -0.72 9.44 19.38
N LEU A 125 -1.30 9.19 18.21
CA LEU A 125 -2.74 9.07 18.01
C LEU A 125 -3.12 7.60 17.75
N CYS A 126 -4.08 7.09 18.51
CA CYS A 126 -4.69 5.77 18.33
C CYS A 126 -6.21 5.81 18.56
N TRP A 127 -6.92 4.72 18.25
CA TRP A 127 -8.38 4.67 18.36
C TRP A 127 -8.84 4.87 19.81
N SER A 128 -8.36 4.02 20.72
CA SER A 128 -8.69 4.04 22.13
C SER A 128 -7.52 3.48 22.94
N PRO A 129 -7.37 3.88 24.23
CA PRO A 129 -6.32 3.34 25.07
C PRO A 129 -6.48 1.83 25.25
N HIS A 130 -5.38 1.09 25.19
CA HIS A 130 -5.34 -0.34 25.46
C HIS A 130 -4.17 -0.67 26.39
N THR A 131 -4.20 -1.87 26.98
CA THR A 131 -3.08 -2.37 27.78
C THR A 131 -1.96 -2.85 26.88
N SER A 132 -0.72 -2.73 27.35
CA SER A 132 0.46 -3.30 26.68
C SER A 132 0.35 -4.83 26.60
N ILE A 133 0.80 -5.37 25.47
CA ILE A 133 0.86 -6.81 25.21
C ILE A 133 2.12 -7.43 25.83
N TYR A 134 3.24 -6.69 25.88
CA TYR A 134 4.54 -7.20 26.33
C TYR A 134 4.90 -6.81 27.77
N ASP A 135 4.27 -5.77 28.35
CA ASP A 135 4.49 -5.32 29.73
C ASP A 135 3.18 -5.10 30.48
N ALA A 136 2.82 -6.07 31.32
CA ALA A 136 1.60 -6.03 32.12
C ALA A 136 1.55 -4.87 33.15
N ASN A 137 2.68 -4.23 33.45
CA ASN A 137 2.74 -3.12 34.41
C ASN A 137 2.78 -1.74 33.73
N ALA A 138 2.84 -1.69 32.40
CA ALA A 138 2.83 -0.43 31.67
C ALA A 138 1.47 0.28 31.81
N PRO A 139 1.47 1.63 31.89
CA PRO A 139 0.23 2.39 31.91
C PRO A 139 -0.54 2.20 30.59
N VAL A 140 -1.87 2.22 30.68
CA VAL A 140 -2.78 2.16 29.52
C VAL A 140 -2.50 3.32 28.57
N GLY A 141 -2.38 3.04 27.28
CA GLY A 141 -2.05 4.05 26.28
C GLY A 141 -2.19 3.53 24.85
N CYS A 142 -1.53 4.22 23.92
CA CYS A 142 -1.49 3.81 22.51
C CYS A 142 -0.39 2.79 22.21
N HIS A 143 0.61 2.66 23.09
CA HIS A 143 1.76 1.76 22.91
C HIS A 143 2.35 1.76 21.48
N ALA A 144 2.45 2.95 20.86
CA ALA A 144 2.68 3.12 19.42
C ALA A 144 4.00 2.56 18.85
N LYS A 145 4.89 2.08 19.71
CA LYS A 145 6.20 1.47 19.38
C LYS A 145 6.30 0.00 19.83
N GLU A 146 5.21 -0.57 20.30
CA GLU A 146 5.17 -1.92 20.82
C GLU A 146 5.14 -2.96 19.69
N GLY A 147 6.05 -3.94 19.74
CA GLY A 147 6.15 -5.00 18.73
C GLY A 147 6.81 -4.58 17.40
N ASN A 148 6.77 -5.51 16.45
CA ASN A 148 7.29 -5.35 15.08
C ASN A 148 6.09 -5.31 14.12
N PRO A 149 5.97 -4.30 13.23
CA PRO A 149 7.00 -3.33 12.81
C PRO A 149 6.99 -1.97 13.52
N PHE A 150 6.11 -1.75 14.49
CA PHE A 150 5.87 -0.44 15.13
C PHE A 150 7.14 0.22 15.68
N GLY A 151 7.86 -0.45 16.59
CA GLY A 151 9.06 0.13 17.21
C GLY A 151 10.13 0.49 16.18
N LEU A 152 10.44 -0.47 15.30
CA LEU A 152 11.45 -0.32 14.25
C LEU A 152 11.13 0.83 13.29
N TYR A 153 9.86 1.00 12.92
CA TYR A 153 9.44 2.08 12.02
C TYR A 153 9.73 3.46 12.62
N TRP A 154 9.28 3.70 13.85
CA TRP A 154 9.46 4.99 14.52
C TRP A 154 10.92 5.24 14.92
N ASP A 155 11.66 4.19 15.31
CA ASP A 155 13.09 4.26 15.60
C ASP A 155 13.90 4.67 14.36
N ALA A 156 13.56 4.14 13.18
CA ALA A 156 14.26 4.46 11.93
C ALA A 156 14.19 5.94 11.54
N ILE A 157 13.21 6.68 12.07
CA ILE A 157 13.02 8.12 11.85
C ILE A 157 13.24 8.95 13.12
N GLY A 158 13.76 8.35 14.19
CA GLY A 158 14.14 9.05 15.42
C GLY A 158 12.95 9.58 16.23
N ILE A 159 11.78 8.92 16.14
CA ILE A 159 10.56 9.30 16.86
C ILE A 159 10.35 8.41 18.09
N SER A 160 10.12 9.08 19.21
CA SER A 160 9.59 8.51 20.46
C SER A 160 8.48 9.43 20.94
N PHE A 161 7.43 8.83 21.49
CA PHE A 161 6.24 9.54 21.95
C PHE A 161 6.29 9.76 23.46
N THR A 162 5.80 10.91 23.90
CA THR A 162 5.72 11.30 25.32
C THR A 162 4.28 11.42 25.79
N LYS A 163 3.32 11.50 24.87
CA LYS A 163 1.89 11.68 25.13
C LYS A 163 1.08 10.80 24.18
N ASP A 164 -0.14 10.50 24.60
CA ASP A 164 -1.13 9.79 23.80
C ASP A 164 -2.38 10.65 23.64
N ALA A 165 -3.03 10.54 22.49
CA ALA A 165 -4.33 11.12 22.22
C ALA A 165 -5.21 10.12 21.45
N TYR A 166 -6.50 10.16 21.73
CA TYR A 166 -7.46 9.17 21.25
C TYR A 166 -8.45 9.81 20.29
N PHE A 167 -8.92 9.08 19.28
CA PHE A 167 -9.88 9.61 18.29
C PHE A 167 -11.05 8.67 17.97
N GLY A 168 -11.19 7.54 18.68
CA GLY A 168 -12.16 6.50 18.33
C GLY A 168 -13.63 6.96 18.34
N ASP A 169 -13.97 7.95 19.17
CA ASP A 169 -15.28 8.59 19.18
C ASP A 169 -15.54 9.51 17.97
N LEU A 170 -14.48 10.02 17.33
CA LEU A 170 -14.58 10.77 16.07
C LEU A 170 -14.61 9.85 14.85
N GLY A 171 -13.91 8.72 14.93
CA GLY A 171 -13.64 7.84 13.80
C GLY A 171 -12.76 8.49 12.71
N TYR A 172 -12.37 7.71 11.71
CA TYR A 172 -11.57 8.17 10.56
C TYR A 172 -12.39 8.37 9.28
N ASP A 173 -13.71 8.11 9.30
CA ASP A 173 -14.59 8.34 8.16
C ASP A 173 -15.03 9.80 8.11
N LEU A 174 -14.34 10.60 7.29
CA LEU A 174 -14.63 12.01 7.09
C LEU A 174 -15.69 12.28 6.01
N THR A 175 -16.40 11.25 5.53
CA THR A 175 -17.53 11.43 4.61
C THR A 175 -18.81 11.82 5.33
N LEU A 176 -18.87 11.62 6.65
CA LEU A 176 -19.96 12.03 7.51
C LEU A 176 -19.97 13.56 7.71
N GLU A 177 -21.17 14.12 7.84
CA GLU A 177 -21.36 15.54 8.13
C GLU A 177 -20.72 15.88 9.49
N ASP A 178 -20.16 17.09 9.62
CA ASP A 178 -19.45 17.60 10.81
C ASP A 178 -18.17 16.88 11.26
N SER A 179 -17.85 15.68 10.77
CA SER A 179 -16.63 14.95 11.18
C SER A 179 -15.37 15.79 10.99
N ARG A 180 -15.25 16.52 9.86
CA ARG A 180 -14.10 17.42 9.63
C ARG A 180 -14.02 18.53 10.67
N ALA A 181 -15.16 19.13 11.04
CA ALA A 181 -15.20 20.21 12.03
C ALA A 181 -14.79 19.68 13.40
N ALA A 182 -15.34 18.53 13.81
CA ALA A 182 -15.01 17.86 15.07
C ALA A 182 -13.51 17.48 15.16
N TRP A 183 -12.92 17.01 14.06
CA TRP A 183 -11.48 16.76 13.97
C TRP A 183 -10.65 18.05 14.17
N ASN A 184 -11.04 19.15 13.54
CA ASN A 184 -10.32 20.43 13.67
C ASN A 184 -10.50 21.09 15.04
N GLU A 185 -11.65 20.86 15.69
CA GLU A 185 -11.91 21.35 17.05
C GLU A 185 -11.05 20.60 18.07
N ARG A 186 -11.05 19.27 18.02
CA ARG A 186 -10.27 18.44 18.97
C ARG A 186 -8.78 18.49 18.71
N PHE A 187 -8.38 18.47 17.45
CA PHE A 187 -6.98 18.43 17.02
C PHE A 187 -6.64 19.73 16.29
N SER A 188 -6.71 20.82 17.04
CA SER A 188 -6.38 22.17 16.57
C SER A 188 -4.94 22.26 16.06
N LEU A 189 -4.64 23.24 15.20
CA LEU A 189 -3.29 23.44 14.68
C LEU A 189 -2.30 23.94 15.73
N SER A 190 -2.77 24.65 16.76
CA SER A 190 -1.93 25.17 17.84
C SER A 190 -1.44 24.05 18.75
N ASP A 191 -2.32 23.10 19.06
CA ASP A 191 -2.02 22.02 20.01
C ASP A 191 -1.46 20.78 19.29
N PHE A 192 -1.92 20.54 18.06
CA PHE A 192 -1.55 19.40 17.23
C PHE A 192 -1.08 19.85 15.84
N PRO A 193 0.13 20.47 15.74
CA PRO A 193 0.72 20.80 14.46
C PRO A 193 1.05 19.53 13.63
N VAL A 194 1.25 18.39 14.29
CA VAL A 194 1.51 17.09 13.69
C VAL A 194 0.55 16.06 14.28
N LEU A 195 -0.26 15.42 13.44
CA LEU A 195 -1.07 14.25 13.79
C LEU A 195 -0.26 13.00 13.47
N ALA A 196 0.27 12.33 14.50
CA ALA A 196 1.13 11.16 14.36
C ALA A 196 0.38 9.88 14.74
N PHE A 197 -0.04 9.11 13.74
CA PHE A 197 -0.87 7.91 13.96
C PHE A 197 -0.04 6.64 14.05
N ALA A 198 -0.24 5.87 15.12
CA ALA A 198 0.42 4.57 15.30
C ALA A 198 0.06 3.57 14.18
N SER A 199 -1.18 3.66 13.69
CA SER A 199 -1.77 2.85 12.63
C SER A 199 -2.47 3.75 11.61
N PRO A 200 -2.62 3.37 10.32
CA PRO A 200 -3.23 4.25 9.32
C PRO A 200 -4.64 4.69 9.73
N PRO A 201 -4.98 6.00 9.72
CA PRO A 201 -6.35 6.48 9.93
C PRO A 201 -7.21 6.21 8.69
N ALA A 202 -7.40 4.94 8.36
CA ALA A 202 -8.05 4.49 7.14
C ALA A 202 -8.63 3.08 7.32
N PRO A 203 -9.80 2.79 6.71
CA PRO A 203 -10.38 1.46 6.75
C PRO A 203 -9.53 0.47 5.96
N PHE A 204 -9.52 -0.78 6.43
CA PHE A 204 -9.01 -1.93 5.70
C PHE A 204 -10.07 -3.04 5.69
N PRO A 205 -10.50 -3.56 4.51
CA PRO A 205 -10.12 -3.14 3.15
C PRO A 205 -10.59 -1.73 2.76
N SER A 206 -9.93 -1.14 1.76
CA SER A 206 -10.22 0.21 1.27
C SER A 206 -11.61 0.35 0.65
N ARG A 207 -12.23 1.51 0.85
CA ARG A 207 -13.57 1.83 0.34
C ARG A 207 -13.56 2.11 -1.18
N PRO A 208 -14.63 1.77 -1.93
CA PRO A 208 -14.68 1.96 -3.38
C PRO A 208 -14.35 3.37 -3.88
N PHE A 209 -14.74 4.42 -3.15
CA PHE A 209 -14.50 5.80 -3.56
C PHE A 209 -13.02 6.21 -3.51
N THR A 210 -12.16 5.48 -2.78
CA THR A 210 -10.71 5.79 -2.73
C THR A 210 -9.92 5.07 -3.83
N TRP A 211 -10.51 4.09 -4.52
CA TRP A 211 -9.78 3.26 -5.49
C TRP A 211 -9.24 4.06 -6.67
N GLU A 212 -9.94 5.11 -7.09
CA GLU A 212 -9.49 6.01 -8.16
C GLU A 212 -8.20 6.80 -7.80
N LEU A 213 -7.88 6.91 -6.50
CA LEU A 213 -6.69 7.60 -6.02
C LEU A 213 -5.40 6.85 -6.40
N GLN A 214 -5.49 5.56 -6.75
CA GLN A 214 -4.37 4.79 -7.28
C GLN A 214 -3.70 5.47 -8.49
N ARG A 215 -4.43 6.30 -9.26
CA ARG A 215 -3.89 7.04 -10.41
C ARG A 215 -2.74 8.00 -10.07
N TYR A 216 -2.65 8.39 -8.80
CA TYR A 216 -1.62 9.30 -8.30
C TYR A 216 -0.37 8.56 -7.80
N LEU A 217 -0.45 7.24 -7.58
CA LEU A 217 0.66 6.39 -7.20
C LEU A 217 1.36 5.87 -8.47
N LYS A 218 2.29 6.68 -9.00
CA LYS A 218 3.05 6.34 -10.21
C LYS A 218 4.38 5.70 -9.82
N TRP A 219 4.71 4.54 -10.39
CA TRP A 219 6.02 3.91 -10.21
C TRP A 219 7.17 4.88 -10.50
N ASN A 220 8.24 4.84 -9.70
CA ASN A 220 9.44 5.62 -9.98
C ASN A 220 10.11 5.20 -11.29
N SER A 221 11.02 6.03 -11.80
CA SER A 221 11.68 5.78 -13.09
C SER A 221 12.39 4.42 -13.11
N ARG A 222 13.08 4.07 -12.03
CA ARG A 222 13.82 2.80 -11.92
C ARG A 222 12.91 1.58 -12.10
N ILE A 223 11.77 1.53 -11.40
CA ILE A 223 10.81 0.42 -11.52
C ILE A 223 10.19 0.46 -12.92
N ALA A 224 9.75 1.63 -13.39
CA ALA A 224 9.11 1.77 -14.70
C ALA A 224 10.02 1.29 -15.85
N GLU A 225 11.28 1.71 -15.86
CA GLU A 225 12.29 1.35 -16.85
C GLU A 225 12.59 -0.15 -16.84
N LYS A 226 12.84 -0.73 -15.66
CA LYS A 226 13.07 -2.18 -15.53
C LYS A 226 11.86 -3.01 -15.97
N THR A 227 10.66 -2.53 -15.68
CA THR A 227 9.44 -3.18 -16.16
C THR A 227 9.35 -3.13 -17.69
N ASP A 228 9.64 -1.98 -18.30
CA ASP A 228 9.62 -1.83 -19.77
C ASP A 228 10.72 -2.65 -20.46
N GLU A 229 11.90 -2.74 -19.84
CA GLU A 229 13.00 -3.60 -20.27
C GLU A 229 12.58 -5.08 -20.27
N PHE A 230 12.09 -5.58 -19.13
CA PHE A 230 11.65 -6.97 -19.01
C PHE A 230 10.53 -7.30 -20.00
N ILE A 231 9.52 -6.44 -20.14
CA ILE A 231 8.42 -6.66 -21.10
C ILE A 231 8.96 -6.73 -22.53
N ARG A 232 9.88 -5.83 -22.91
CA ARG A 232 10.43 -5.78 -24.27
C ARG A 232 11.28 -6.99 -24.60
N GLU A 233 12.02 -7.53 -23.64
CA GLU A 233 13.01 -8.59 -23.87
C GLU A 233 12.41 -9.99 -23.76
N GLU A 234 11.49 -10.20 -22.82
CA GLU A 234 10.97 -11.54 -22.50
C GLU A 234 9.52 -11.77 -22.98
N LEU A 235 8.73 -10.70 -23.17
CA LEU A 235 7.29 -10.82 -23.42
C LEU A 235 6.89 -10.32 -24.81
N LEU A 236 6.05 -11.11 -25.49
CA LEU A 236 5.48 -10.76 -26.78
C LEU A 236 4.02 -10.34 -26.59
N SER A 237 3.70 -9.07 -26.86
CA SER A 237 2.32 -8.57 -26.79
C SER A 237 1.43 -9.10 -27.93
N PRO A 238 0.12 -9.36 -27.77
CA PRO A 238 -0.58 -9.26 -26.51
C PRO A 238 -0.12 -10.36 -25.55
N PHE A 239 0.05 -10.02 -24.27
CA PHE A 239 0.40 -10.99 -23.23
C PHE A 239 -0.62 -11.01 -22.10
N VAL A 240 -0.85 -12.19 -21.56
CA VAL A 240 -1.65 -12.38 -20.34
C VAL A 240 -0.71 -12.34 -19.16
N ALA A 241 -1.02 -11.55 -18.15
CA ALA A 241 -0.33 -11.63 -16.87
C ALA A 241 -1.24 -12.25 -15.81
N ILE A 242 -0.70 -13.12 -14.98
CA ILE A 242 -1.43 -13.77 -13.89
C ILE A 242 -0.74 -13.57 -12.55
N HIS A 243 -1.53 -13.48 -11.49
CA HIS A 243 -1.05 -13.47 -10.11
C HIS A 243 -1.52 -14.73 -9.38
N LEU A 244 -0.57 -15.59 -9.02
CA LEU A 244 -0.81 -16.82 -8.27
C LEU A 244 -0.46 -16.58 -6.80
N ARG A 245 -1.47 -16.64 -5.94
CA ARG A 245 -1.32 -16.55 -4.49
C ARG A 245 -1.56 -17.96 -3.92
N ASN A 246 -0.48 -18.68 -3.62
CA ASN A 246 -0.52 -20.12 -3.35
C ASN A 246 0.49 -20.59 -2.29
N ASP A 247 1.01 -19.69 -1.47
CA ASP A 247 1.76 -20.11 -0.28
C ASP A 247 0.84 -20.79 0.76
N ASN A 248 1.43 -21.62 1.62
CA ASN A 248 0.72 -22.49 2.58
C ASN A 248 -0.09 -21.68 3.60
N ASP A 249 0.25 -20.41 3.76
CA ASP A 249 -0.39 -19.49 4.67
C ASP A 249 -1.71 -18.94 4.07
N TRP A 250 -1.98 -19.16 2.77
CA TRP A 250 -3.10 -18.55 2.04
C TRP A 250 -4.38 -19.42 1.99
N CYS A 251 -5.50 -18.88 2.49
CA CYS A 251 -6.85 -19.49 2.46
C CYS A 251 -6.96 -20.89 3.11
N ASP A 252 -6.33 -21.08 4.28
CA ASP A 252 -6.25 -22.38 4.97
C ASP A 252 -7.49 -22.72 5.84
N THR A 253 -8.46 -21.82 6.00
CA THR A 253 -9.62 -22.05 6.86
C THR A 253 -10.85 -22.54 6.09
N GLU A 254 -11.52 -23.56 6.64
CA GLU A 254 -12.91 -23.94 6.34
C GLU A 254 -13.86 -22.85 6.87
N GLU A 255 -13.67 -21.61 6.43
CA GLU A 255 -14.52 -20.50 6.82
C GLU A 255 -15.75 -20.43 5.93
N ASP A 256 -16.89 -20.16 6.57
CA ASP A 256 -18.19 -19.95 5.95
C ASP A 256 -18.12 -18.67 5.11
N TYR A 257 -17.72 -18.84 3.85
CA TYR A 257 -17.79 -17.80 2.85
C TYR A 257 -19.24 -17.36 2.73
N SER A 258 -19.60 -16.23 3.34
CA SER A 258 -20.95 -15.68 3.22
C SER A 258 -21.35 -15.52 1.73
N GLY A 259 -22.12 -16.48 1.24
CA GLY A 259 -22.95 -16.50 0.03
C GLY A 259 -22.34 -16.33 -1.37
N VAL A 260 -21.12 -15.77 -1.55
CA VAL A 260 -20.61 -15.42 -2.91
C VAL A 260 -19.13 -15.71 -3.13
N LEU A 261 -18.29 -15.66 -2.09
CA LEU A 261 -16.88 -16.05 -2.22
C LEU A 261 -16.77 -17.58 -2.15
N THR A 262 -15.88 -18.18 -2.94
CA THR A 262 -15.68 -19.64 -2.92
C THR A 262 -14.23 -19.96 -2.70
N LYS A 263 -13.93 -21.16 -2.17
CA LYS A 263 -12.56 -21.65 -2.03
C LYS A 263 -11.81 -21.60 -3.37
N GLU A 264 -12.48 -21.88 -4.48
CA GLU A 264 -11.88 -21.82 -5.82
C GLU A 264 -11.50 -20.39 -6.26
N MET A 265 -12.20 -19.37 -5.76
CA MET A 265 -11.83 -17.96 -6.00
C MET A 265 -10.67 -17.49 -5.11
N CYS A 266 -10.55 -18.07 -3.91
CA CYS A 266 -9.52 -17.78 -2.92
C CYS A 266 -8.21 -18.50 -3.26
N LEU A 267 -8.27 -19.81 -3.47
CA LEU A 267 -7.15 -20.70 -3.77
C LEU A 267 -7.55 -21.61 -4.95
N PRO A 268 -7.44 -21.11 -6.20
CA PRO A 268 -7.85 -21.86 -7.38
C PRO A 268 -7.00 -23.11 -7.57
N SER A 269 -7.65 -24.19 -8.00
CA SER A 269 -6.97 -25.43 -8.34
C SER A 269 -6.06 -25.24 -9.57
N LYS A 270 -5.02 -26.07 -9.66
CA LYS A 270 -4.14 -26.13 -10.84
C LYS A 270 -4.92 -26.30 -12.14
N ALA A 271 -5.98 -27.11 -12.12
CA ALA A 271 -6.86 -27.30 -13.28
C ALA A 271 -7.56 -26.00 -13.69
N THR A 272 -8.15 -25.27 -12.73
CA THR A 272 -8.78 -23.98 -13.00
C THR A 272 -7.80 -22.93 -13.51
N ILE A 273 -6.60 -22.85 -12.92
CA ILE A 273 -5.56 -21.93 -13.36
C ILE A 273 -5.22 -22.18 -14.84
N VAL A 274 -4.90 -23.43 -15.18
CA VAL A 274 -4.56 -23.82 -16.56
C VAL A 274 -5.73 -23.58 -17.51
N GLU A 275 -6.96 -23.98 -17.15
CA GLU A 275 -8.15 -23.79 -17.99
C GLU A 275 -8.37 -22.31 -18.32
N GLN A 276 -8.39 -21.43 -17.31
CA GLN A 276 -8.67 -20.01 -17.51
C GLN A 276 -7.53 -19.26 -18.22
N VAL A 277 -6.27 -19.67 -18.01
CA VAL A 277 -5.13 -19.12 -18.77
C VAL A 277 -5.25 -19.51 -20.24
N LEU A 278 -5.53 -20.79 -20.55
CA LEU A 278 -5.70 -21.25 -21.93
C LEU A 278 -6.90 -20.57 -22.61
N GLU A 279 -8.02 -20.41 -21.90
CA GLU A 279 -9.17 -19.66 -22.38
C GLU A 279 -8.76 -18.24 -22.77
N MET A 280 -8.09 -17.51 -21.86
CA MET A 280 -7.72 -16.13 -22.11
C MET A 280 -6.68 -15.98 -23.23
N VAL A 281 -5.69 -16.88 -23.29
CA VAL A 281 -4.70 -16.92 -24.37
C VAL A 281 -5.38 -17.07 -25.72
N ARG A 282 -6.41 -17.92 -25.83
CA ARG A 282 -7.23 -18.04 -27.05
C ARG A 282 -8.03 -16.77 -27.33
N THR A 283 -8.69 -16.22 -26.31
CA THR A 283 -9.60 -15.08 -26.45
C THR A 283 -8.90 -13.85 -27.01
N ILE A 284 -7.69 -13.53 -26.54
CA ILE A 284 -6.96 -12.34 -26.98
C ILE A 284 -5.86 -12.62 -28.00
N GLY A 285 -5.65 -13.89 -28.37
CA GLY A 285 -4.53 -14.30 -29.23
C GLY A 285 -3.17 -14.01 -28.60
N ALA A 286 -3.03 -14.27 -27.30
CA ALA A 286 -1.82 -13.93 -26.55
C ALA A 286 -0.58 -14.67 -27.10
N ARG A 287 0.57 -13.99 -27.12
CA ARG A 287 1.84 -14.54 -27.60
C ARG A 287 2.80 -14.94 -26.48
N SER A 288 2.60 -14.39 -25.27
CA SER A 288 3.29 -14.83 -24.06
C SER A 288 2.37 -14.77 -22.84
N VAL A 289 2.77 -15.47 -21.77
CA VAL A 289 2.15 -15.39 -20.45
C VAL A 289 3.19 -14.95 -19.43
N PHE A 290 2.85 -13.99 -18.57
CA PHE A 290 3.67 -13.61 -17.42
C PHE A 290 3.04 -14.12 -16.13
N VAL A 291 3.85 -14.66 -15.23
CA VAL A 291 3.42 -15.18 -13.94
C VAL A 291 4.15 -14.47 -12.81
N ALA A 292 3.38 -13.82 -11.93
CA ALA A 292 3.82 -13.39 -10.62
C ALA A 292 3.28 -14.35 -9.56
N SER A 293 4.11 -14.78 -8.62
CA SER A 293 3.68 -15.67 -7.54
C SER A 293 4.45 -15.42 -6.26
N ASP A 294 3.78 -15.61 -5.13
CA ASP A 294 4.39 -15.63 -3.81
C ASP A 294 5.21 -16.90 -3.54
N LYS A 295 4.94 -18.01 -4.26
CA LYS A 295 5.64 -19.29 -4.05
C LYS A 295 5.83 -20.09 -5.32
N ASP A 296 4.77 -20.69 -5.85
CA ASP A 296 4.85 -21.57 -7.03
C ASP A 296 4.30 -20.86 -8.27
N HIS A 297 5.21 -20.52 -9.18
CA HIS A 297 4.88 -19.90 -10.47
C HIS A 297 4.29 -20.87 -11.50
N MET A 298 4.24 -22.18 -11.23
CA MET A 298 3.65 -23.20 -12.12
C MET A 298 4.18 -23.16 -13.57
N ILE A 299 5.43 -22.71 -13.77
CA ILE A 299 5.97 -22.41 -15.11
C ILE A 299 6.02 -23.67 -15.99
N GLU A 300 6.41 -24.82 -15.43
CA GLU A 300 6.48 -26.08 -16.17
C GLU A 300 5.09 -26.55 -16.62
N ASP A 301 4.13 -26.53 -15.70
CA ASP A 301 2.74 -26.94 -15.96
C ASP A 301 2.06 -26.06 -17.00
N LEU A 302 2.24 -24.73 -16.89
CA LEU A 302 1.71 -23.78 -17.84
C LEU A 302 2.36 -23.96 -19.21
N ASN A 303 3.68 -24.16 -19.28
CA ASN A 303 4.38 -24.36 -20.54
C ASN A 303 3.98 -25.66 -21.26
N GLU A 304 3.74 -26.74 -20.52
CA GLU A 304 3.24 -27.99 -21.11
C GLU A 304 1.82 -27.78 -21.68
N ALA A 305 0.94 -27.10 -20.94
CA ALA A 305 -0.41 -26.80 -21.40
C ALA A 305 -0.44 -25.82 -22.61
N LEU A 306 0.48 -24.85 -22.65
CA LEU A 306 0.55 -23.82 -23.70
C LEU A 306 1.26 -24.27 -24.97
N LYS A 307 1.89 -25.45 -24.98
CA LYS A 307 2.67 -26.00 -26.10
C LYS A 307 1.89 -26.03 -27.41
N GLY A 308 0.60 -26.39 -27.36
CA GLY A 308 -0.29 -26.39 -28.53
C GLY A 308 -0.56 -25.01 -29.14
N TYR A 309 -0.34 -23.94 -28.39
CA TYR A 309 -0.53 -22.54 -28.81
C TYR A 309 0.76 -21.88 -29.29
N LYS A 310 1.91 -22.56 -29.17
CA LYS A 310 3.25 -21.98 -29.38
C LYS A 310 3.47 -20.72 -28.51
N VAL A 311 2.88 -20.72 -27.32
CA VAL A 311 3.00 -19.66 -26.30
C VAL A 311 3.85 -20.19 -25.15
N LYS A 312 4.60 -19.31 -24.50
CA LYS A 312 5.43 -19.64 -23.32
C LYS A 312 5.07 -18.74 -22.13
N ALA A 313 5.14 -19.33 -20.94
CA ALA A 313 5.02 -18.66 -19.65
C ALA A 313 6.40 -18.26 -19.11
N TYR A 314 6.49 -17.03 -18.60
CA TYR A 314 7.70 -16.39 -18.07
C TYR A 314 7.45 -15.86 -16.66
N ARG A 315 8.53 -15.78 -15.86
CA ARG A 315 8.55 -15.17 -14.53
C ARG A 315 9.82 -14.32 -14.37
N LEU A 316 9.82 -13.45 -13.38
CA LEU A 316 11.06 -12.85 -12.88
C LEU A 316 11.90 -13.89 -12.12
N ASN A 317 13.22 -13.83 -12.27
CA ASN A 317 14.16 -14.68 -11.54
C ASN A 317 15.40 -13.89 -11.08
N PRO A 318 15.55 -13.62 -9.76
CA PRO A 318 14.57 -13.86 -8.69
C PRO A 318 13.29 -13.02 -8.89
N ASP A 319 12.19 -13.40 -8.23
CA ASP A 319 10.97 -12.59 -8.29
C ASP A 319 11.15 -11.29 -7.48
N ASP A 320 10.70 -10.17 -8.06
CA ASP A 320 10.67 -8.86 -7.42
C ASP A 320 9.20 -8.43 -7.37
N PRO A 321 8.57 -8.38 -6.18
CA PRO A 321 7.15 -8.10 -6.06
C PRO A 321 6.72 -6.75 -6.65
N LEU A 322 7.57 -5.72 -6.58
CA LEU A 322 7.24 -4.40 -7.10
C LEU A 322 7.32 -4.39 -8.63
N LEU A 323 8.36 -5.00 -9.21
CA LEU A 323 8.45 -5.17 -10.66
C LEU A 323 7.31 -6.05 -11.19
N SER A 324 6.99 -7.15 -10.49
CA SER A 324 5.87 -8.03 -10.82
C SER A 324 4.54 -7.26 -10.86
N LEU A 325 4.23 -6.42 -9.85
CA LEU A 325 3.03 -5.56 -9.87
C LEU A 325 3.00 -4.63 -11.10
N ALA A 326 4.12 -4.00 -11.41
CA ALA A 326 4.21 -3.10 -12.54
C ALA A 326 4.02 -3.84 -13.89
N VAL A 327 4.53 -5.07 -14.03
CA VAL A 327 4.29 -5.93 -15.21
C VAL A 327 2.80 -6.34 -15.29
N LEU A 328 2.20 -6.79 -14.18
CA LEU A 328 0.77 -7.14 -14.11
C LEU A 328 -0.12 -5.96 -14.54
N ALA A 329 0.20 -4.74 -14.10
CA ALA A 329 -0.53 -3.53 -14.46
C ALA A 329 -0.38 -3.16 -15.95
N LYS A 330 0.74 -3.51 -16.59
CA LYS A 330 1.00 -3.23 -18.01
C LYS A 330 0.44 -4.27 -18.99
N ALA A 331 0.10 -5.47 -18.53
CA ALA A 331 -0.40 -6.56 -19.37
C ALA A 331 -1.60 -6.19 -20.27
N ASP A 332 -1.76 -6.88 -21.39
CA ASP A 332 -2.92 -6.72 -22.26
C ASP A 332 -4.17 -7.25 -21.57
N HIS A 333 -4.07 -8.39 -20.89
CA HIS A 333 -5.09 -8.90 -19.96
C HIS A 333 -4.46 -9.36 -18.64
N PHE A 334 -5.10 -9.07 -17.51
CA PHE A 334 -4.66 -9.51 -16.19
C PHE A 334 -5.67 -10.49 -15.58
N ILE A 335 -5.19 -11.62 -15.06
CA ILE A 335 -5.98 -12.55 -14.24
C ILE A 335 -5.44 -12.52 -12.81
N GLY A 336 -6.20 -11.91 -11.90
CA GLY A 336 -5.81 -11.76 -10.50
C GLY A 336 -6.41 -12.79 -9.56
N ASN A 337 -5.99 -12.72 -8.30
CA ASN A 337 -6.68 -13.35 -7.18
C ASN A 337 -7.62 -12.32 -6.53
N CYS A 338 -8.91 -12.63 -6.39
CA CYS A 338 -9.90 -11.65 -5.95
C CYS A 338 -9.80 -11.24 -4.47
N VAL A 339 -9.23 -12.10 -3.62
CA VAL A 339 -9.06 -11.86 -2.18
C VAL A 339 -7.75 -11.12 -1.90
N SER A 340 -6.81 -11.15 -2.85
CA SER A 340 -5.48 -10.55 -2.68
C SER A 340 -5.48 -9.03 -2.90
N THR A 341 -5.08 -8.28 -1.87
CA THR A 341 -4.83 -6.82 -1.96
C THR A 341 -3.68 -6.48 -2.91
N PHE A 342 -2.73 -7.40 -3.12
CA PHE A 342 -1.68 -7.29 -4.13
C PHE A 342 -2.26 -7.28 -5.55
N SER A 343 -3.17 -8.21 -5.86
CA SER A 343 -3.93 -8.18 -7.12
C SER A 343 -4.80 -6.93 -7.24
N HIS A 344 -5.38 -6.47 -6.12
CA HIS A 344 -6.22 -5.28 -6.10
C HIS A 344 -5.43 -4.02 -6.50
N LEU A 345 -4.16 -3.90 -6.12
CA LEU A 345 -3.29 -2.81 -6.55
C LEU A 345 -3.16 -2.77 -8.09
N ALA A 346 -2.83 -3.90 -8.71
CA ALA A 346 -2.73 -4.00 -10.16
C ALA A 346 -4.07 -3.71 -10.85
N LYS A 347 -5.19 -4.22 -10.32
CA LYS A 347 -6.55 -3.92 -10.81
C LYS A 347 -6.83 -2.42 -10.81
N ARG A 348 -6.60 -1.74 -9.69
CA ARG A 348 -6.86 -0.29 -9.58
C ARG A 348 -6.00 0.51 -10.54
N GLU A 349 -4.72 0.16 -10.69
CA GLU A 349 -3.87 0.85 -11.68
C GLU A 349 -4.44 0.69 -13.11
N ARG A 350 -4.87 -0.53 -13.47
CA ARG A 350 -5.47 -0.84 -14.78
C ARG A 350 -6.78 -0.09 -15.01
N ASP A 351 -7.62 0.06 -13.98
CA ASP A 351 -8.89 0.77 -14.05
C ASP A 351 -8.72 2.27 -14.26
N THR A 352 -7.62 2.85 -13.74
CA THR A 352 -7.36 4.29 -13.87
C THR A 352 -6.84 4.69 -15.25
N LYS A 353 -6.50 3.73 -16.12
CA LYS A 353 -6.10 4.01 -17.52
C LYS A 353 -7.32 4.43 -18.34
N LYS A 354 -7.07 5.13 -19.45
CA LYS A 354 -8.13 5.59 -20.37
C LYS A 354 -7.81 5.08 -21.79
N PRO A 355 -8.54 4.08 -22.32
CA PRO A 355 -9.58 3.28 -21.64
C PRO A 355 -9.01 2.35 -20.54
N PRO A 356 -9.85 1.89 -19.59
CA PRO A 356 -9.44 0.89 -18.60
C PRO A 356 -8.92 -0.39 -19.25
N LYS A 357 -7.89 -1.00 -18.66
CA LYS A 357 -7.36 -2.29 -19.15
C LYS A 357 -8.15 -3.48 -18.58
N PRO A 358 -8.44 -4.51 -19.38
CA PRO A 358 -9.33 -5.61 -18.96
C PRO A 358 -8.69 -6.46 -17.86
N THR A 359 -9.49 -6.87 -16.88
CA THR A 359 -9.06 -7.72 -15.77
C THR A 359 -10.13 -8.77 -15.47
N SER A 360 -9.71 -10.00 -15.19
CA SER A 360 -10.55 -11.08 -14.65
C SER A 360 -9.92 -11.65 -13.38
N TYR A 361 -10.62 -12.58 -12.73
CA TYR A 361 -10.14 -13.23 -11.52
C TYR A 361 -10.36 -14.73 -11.59
N PHE A 362 -9.45 -15.48 -11.00
CA PHE A 362 -9.60 -16.93 -10.90
C PHE A 362 -10.87 -17.34 -10.16
N GLY A 363 -11.48 -18.45 -10.56
CA GLY A 363 -12.75 -18.94 -10.01
C GLY A 363 -14.00 -18.13 -10.40
N ILE A 364 -13.86 -16.92 -10.96
CA ILE A 364 -15.00 -16.09 -11.39
C ILE A 364 -15.28 -16.30 -12.88
N ARG A 365 -16.25 -17.16 -13.21
CA ARG A 365 -16.75 -17.32 -14.58
C ARG A 365 -17.83 -16.29 -14.86
N ARG A 366 -17.80 -15.62 -16.01
CA ARG A 366 -18.97 -14.87 -16.50
C ARG A 366 -20.09 -15.89 -16.73
N ARG A 367 -21.25 -15.72 -16.09
CA ARG A 367 -22.46 -16.45 -16.51
C ARG A 367 -22.69 -16.09 -17.98
N SER A 368 -22.47 -17.05 -18.87
CA SER A 368 -22.94 -16.97 -20.25
C SER A 368 -24.43 -16.61 -20.18
N LYS A 369 -24.83 -15.52 -20.86
CA LYS A 369 -26.26 -15.27 -21.11
C LYS A 369 -26.80 -16.56 -21.72
N ARG A 370 -27.73 -17.21 -21.02
CA ARG A 370 -28.49 -18.34 -21.54
C ARG A 370 -29.03 -17.92 -22.89
N ILE A 371 -28.64 -18.68 -23.90
CA ILE A 371 -29.26 -18.71 -25.21
C ILE A 371 -30.76 -18.91 -24.96
N GLU A 372 -31.55 -17.94 -25.37
CA GLU A 372 -32.97 -18.16 -25.61
C GLU A 372 -33.08 -19.22 -26.70
N LEU A 373 -33.77 -20.31 -26.37
CA LEU A 373 -34.47 -21.16 -27.32
C LEU A 373 -35.92 -21.26 -26.85
#